data_AF-A0A661VRF8-F1
#
_entry.id   AF-A0A661VRF8-F1
#
_cell.length_a   1.000
_cell.length_b   1.000
_cell.length_c   1.000
_cell.angle_alpha   90.00
_cell.angle_beta   90.00
_cell.angle_gamma   90.00
#
_symmetry.space_group_name_H-M   'P 1'
#
loop_
_entity.id
_entity.type
_entity.pdbx_description
1 polymer ?
#
loop_
_entity_poly.entity_id
_entity_poly.type
_entity_poly.pdbx_seq_one_letter_code
_entity_poly.pdbx_strand_id
1 'polypeptide(L)'
;TETPPYTVDLDIQNNLDNLLSMIAQADMFAVISFRTGPGRAEFSVCCLEDVGDWYDESYLNDSMWQDQDAQDAWVDMWRYTAQRYRNNPIVVGYDLMVEPNSNEVGSDAINDPLDIWDPEEFYAQYGGTLYDWNQLYPRITAAIREVDSSTPILIGGMGYSGIEWLPYLEPTGDPRTVYMVHQYAPIQYTHQWWDSLDCTYPGTCDVDWDGDDEQFDRAWLDDLLSTIDTFTATHNVPVAVNEFGVMRWEPGAADFMDDQMDLFEQRGLNHALWVWDPAWEPWAEEVDAFNFRHGPDPQNHTDVESSDLMDVIISCWGRNTVRPSSMLTETLYIPLVSSLSTP
;
A
#
# COMPACT_ATOMS: atom_id res chain seq x y z
N THR A 1 4.87 -18.26 8.90
CA THR A 1 6.14 -17.93 9.56
C THR A 1 7.12 -17.47 8.51
N GLU A 2 8.08 -16.65 8.89
CA GLU A 2 9.06 -16.08 7.95
C GLU A 2 10.18 -17.04 7.59
N THR A 3 10.38 -18.09 8.39
CA THR A 3 11.45 -19.08 8.21
C THR A 3 10.90 -20.48 7.95
N PRO A 4 11.66 -21.36 7.26
CA PRO A 4 11.32 -22.76 7.08
C PRO A 4 11.05 -23.44 8.43
N PRO A 5 10.06 -24.35 8.52
CA PRO A 5 9.32 -24.98 7.42
C PRO A 5 8.07 -24.21 6.94
N TYR A 6 8.02 -22.88 7.10
CA TYR A 6 6.93 -22.02 6.61
C TYR A 6 5.53 -22.53 6.96
N THR A 7 5.15 -22.41 8.22
CA THR A 7 3.83 -22.83 8.68
C THR A 7 2.91 -21.64 8.87
N VAL A 8 1.61 -21.86 8.69
CA VAL A 8 0.59 -20.87 9.07
C VAL A 8 0.72 -20.58 10.57
N ASP A 9 0.85 -19.31 10.92
CA ASP A 9 0.72 -18.86 12.29
C ASP A 9 -0.76 -18.62 12.58
N LEU A 10 -1.33 -19.45 13.46
CA LEU A 10 -2.75 -19.38 13.77
C LEU A 10 -3.10 -18.15 14.62
N ASP A 11 -2.17 -17.60 15.40
CA ASP A 11 -2.43 -16.41 16.20
C ASP A 11 -2.51 -15.17 15.30
N ILE A 12 -1.61 -15.05 14.32
CA ILE A 12 -1.68 -14.00 13.27
C ILE A 12 -2.96 -14.14 12.44
N GLN A 13 -3.34 -15.36 12.04
CA GLN A 13 -4.59 -15.57 11.32
C GLN A 13 -5.80 -15.15 12.16
N ASN A 14 -5.87 -15.59 13.42
CA ASN A 14 -6.99 -15.26 14.30
C ASN A 14 -7.06 -13.74 14.55
N ASN A 15 -5.90 -13.06 14.59
CA ASN A 15 -5.86 -11.61 14.65
C ASN A 15 -6.48 -10.98 13.38
N LEU A 16 -6.13 -11.45 12.19
CA LEU A 16 -6.74 -10.98 10.94
C LEU A 16 -8.26 -11.24 10.90
N ASP A 17 -8.72 -12.41 11.37
CA ASP A 17 -10.15 -12.70 11.50
C ASP A 17 -10.86 -11.67 12.40
N ASN A 18 -10.24 -11.31 13.52
CA ASN A 18 -10.77 -10.31 14.46
C ASN A 18 -10.80 -8.91 13.83
N LEU A 19 -9.74 -8.50 13.12
CA LEU A 19 -9.68 -7.22 12.42
C LEU A 19 -10.77 -7.12 11.35
N LEU A 20 -10.96 -8.15 10.53
CA LEU A 20 -12.03 -8.19 9.53
C LEU A 20 -13.43 -8.10 10.19
N SER A 21 -13.62 -8.70 11.37
CA SER A 21 -14.86 -8.55 12.14
C SER A 21 -15.08 -7.11 12.62
N MET A 22 -14.02 -6.42 13.06
CA MET A 22 -14.09 -5.01 13.46
C MET A 22 -14.40 -4.10 12.27
N ILE A 23 -13.73 -4.31 11.14
CA ILE A 23 -13.96 -3.57 9.89
C ILE A 23 -15.41 -3.76 9.41
N ALA A 24 -15.93 -4.98 9.47
CA ALA A 24 -17.33 -5.27 9.11
C ALA A 24 -18.32 -4.55 10.03
N GLN A 25 -18.04 -4.49 11.35
CA GLN A 25 -18.87 -3.76 12.31
C GLN A 25 -18.84 -2.24 12.07
N ALA A 26 -17.72 -1.73 11.55
CA ALA A 26 -17.57 -0.34 11.15
C ALA A 26 -18.17 0.00 9.77
N ASP A 27 -18.76 -0.99 9.08
CA ASP A 27 -19.32 -0.84 7.74
C ASP A 27 -18.29 -0.29 6.73
N MET A 28 -17.11 -0.91 6.73
CA MET A 28 -16.01 -0.60 5.83
C MET A 28 -15.58 -1.83 5.01
N PHE A 29 -15.01 -1.59 3.84
CA PHE A 29 -14.36 -2.64 3.06
C PHE A 29 -12.93 -2.87 3.57
N ALA A 30 -12.38 -4.05 3.28
CA ALA A 30 -11.02 -4.44 3.62
C ALA A 30 -10.24 -4.87 2.37
N VAL A 31 -9.00 -4.42 2.27
CA VAL A 31 -7.95 -5.06 1.48
C VAL A 31 -7.08 -5.84 2.46
N ILE A 32 -6.73 -7.08 2.10
CA ILE A 32 -5.76 -7.86 2.86
C ILE A 32 -4.41 -7.70 2.17
N SER A 33 -3.41 -7.25 2.92
CA SER A 33 -2.04 -7.07 2.45
C SER A 33 -1.05 -7.77 3.39
N PHE A 34 0.09 -8.20 2.86
CA PHE A 34 1.20 -8.74 3.67
C PHE A 34 2.47 -7.94 3.42
N ARG A 35 3.01 -7.31 4.48
CA ARG A 35 4.39 -6.80 4.51
C ARG A 35 5.39 -7.92 4.82
N THR A 36 4.97 -8.88 5.67
CA THR A 36 5.79 -9.97 6.21
C THR A 36 5.30 -11.34 5.76
N GLY A 37 6.21 -12.30 5.55
CA GLY A 37 5.87 -13.67 5.17
C GLY A 37 7.09 -14.55 4.91
N PRO A 38 6.93 -15.71 4.22
CA PRO A 38 8.03 -16.60 3.90
C PRO A 38 9.23 -15.89 3.25
N GLY A 39 10.37 -15.85 3.95
CA GLY A 39 11.59 -15.22 3.48
C GLY A 39 11.59 -13.69 3.46
N ARG A 40 10.62 -13.03 4.11
CA ARG A 40 10.52 -11.56 4.19
C ARG A 40 10.12 -11.10 5.60
N ALA A 41 10.94 -10.26 6.22
CA ALA A 41 10.66 -9.63 7.53
C ALA A 41 10.17 -8.17 7.37
N GLU A 42 9.32 -7.72 8.28
CA GLU A 42 8.90 -6.30 8.39
C GLU A 42 10.09 -5.36 8.62
N PHE A 43 11.09 -5.84 9.37
CA PHE A 43 12.23 -5.03 9.82
C PHE A 43 13.11 -4.53 8.66
N SER A 44 13.07 -5.20 7.51
CA SER A 44 13.76 -4.77 6.29
C SER A 44 12.99 -3.68 5.52
N VAL A 45 11.76 -3.36 5.93
CA VAL A 45 10.89 -2.36 5.28
C VAL A 45 10.70 -1.14 6.18
N CYS A 46 10.35 -1.34 7.44
CA CYS A 46 9.96 -0.22 8.31
C CYS A 46 11.14 0.53 8.94
N CYS A 47 12.27 -0.17 9.13
CA CYS A 47 13.16 0.17 10.23
C CYS A 47 14.63 -0.19 9.93
N LEU A 48 15.01 -0.42 8.68
CA LEU A 48 16.33 -0.96 8.33
C LEU A 48 17.51 -0.13 8.89
N GLU A 49 17.36 1.19 8.98
CA GLU A 49 18.35 2.08 9.60
C GLU A 49 18.61 1.84 11.10
N ASP A 50 17.67 1.20 11.81
CA ASP A 50 17.72 0.99 13.27
C ASP A 50 18.47 -0.29 13.67
N VAL A 51 19.02 -1.04 12.72
CA VAL A 51 19.78 -2.26 12.99
C VAL A 51 20.98 -1.95 13.88
N GLY A 52 21.05 -2.62 15.02
CA GLY A 52 22.09 -2.43 16.03
C GLY A 52 21.77 -1.39 17.10
N ASP A 53 20.62 -0.71 17.01
CA ASP A 53 20.10 0.13 18.09
C ASP A 53 19.22 -0.69 19.05
N TRP A 54 17.94 -0.86 18.72
CA TRP A 54 16.96 -1.54 19.59
C TRP A 54 16.69 -3.00 19.17
N TYR A 55 17.17 -3.42 18.01
CA TYR A 55 17.18 -4.80 17.55
C TYR A 55 18.49 -5.14 16.81
N ASP A 56 18.73 -6.43 16.54
CA ASP A 56 19.93 -6.90 15.83
C ASP A 56 19.60 -7.54 14.48
N GLU A 57 20.63 -7.76 13.65
CA GLU A 57 20.52 -8.32 12.29
C GLU A 57 19.70 -9.62 12.21
N SER A 58 19.54 -10.38 13.31
CA SER A 58 18.76 -11.62 13.30
C SER A 58 17.25 -11.45 13.09
N TYR A 59 16.75 -10.21 13.15
CA TYR A 59 15.36 -9.86 12.81
C TYR A 59 15.15 -9.61 11.31
N LEU A 60 16.23 -9.50 10.53
CA LEU A 60 16.15 -9.33 9.08
C LEU A 60 15.98 -10.68 8.39
N ASN A 61 15.22 -10.66 7.30
CA ASN A 61 15.07 -11.81 6.43
C ASN A 61 14.56 -11.32 5.07
N ASP A 62 15.43 -11.31 4.06
CA ASP A 62 15.12 -10.90 2.69
C ASP A 62 15.36 -12.05 1.70
N SER A 63 15.49 -13.27 2.23
CA SER A 63 15.85 -14.48 1.46
C SER A 63 14.90 -14.75 0.30
N MET A 64 13.65 -14.28 0.34
CA MET A 64 12.66 -14.47 -0.73
C MET A 64 13.11 -13.94 -2.10
N TRP A 65 14.03 -12.98 -2.14
CA TRP A 65 14.54 -12.40 -3.39
C TRP A 65 15.59 -13.26 -4.09
N GLN A 66 16.08 -14.33 -3.44
CA GLN A 66 16.99 -15.31 -4.04
C GLN A 66 16.63 -16.79 -3.77
N ASP A 67 15.65 -17.06 -2.89
CA ASP A 67 15.25 -18.42 -2.52
C ASP A 67 13.92 -18.82 -3.16
N GLN A 68 13.99 -19.79 -4.08
CA GLN A 68 12.81 -20.35 -4.74
C GLN A 68 11.84 -21.01 -3.76
N ASP A 69 12.31 -21.67 -2.70
CA ASP A 69 11.45 -22.34 -1.71
C ASP A 69 10.66 -21.30 -0.89
N ALA A 70 11.27 -20.15 -0.60
CA ALA A 70 10.60 -19.03 0.05
C ALA A 70 9.50 -18.42 -0.86
N GLN A 71 9.79 -18.23 -2.15
CA GLN A 71 8.78 -17.77 -3.11
C GLN A 71 7.63 -18.76 -3.28
N ASP A 72 7.93 -20.06 -3.34
CA ASP A 72 6.92 -21.13 -3.40
C ASP A 72 6.02 -21.10 -2.15
N ALA A 73 6.63 -20.90 -0.98
CA ALA A 73 5.89 -20.75 0.27
C ALA A 73 5.04 -19.46 0.31
N TRP A 74 5.50 -18.35 -0.28
CA TRP A 74 4.70 -17.13 -0.41
C TRP A 74 3.46 -17.35 -1.31
N VAL A 75 3.63 -18.08 -2.41
CA VAL A 75 2.53 -18.51 -3.29
C VAL A 75 1.53 -19.38 -2.53
N ASP A 76 2.01 -20.34 -1.74
CA ASP A 76 1.16 -21.20 -0.90
C ASP A 76 0.44 -20.41 0.22
N MET A 77 1.10 -19.42 0.82
CA MET A 77 0.51 -18.52 1.80
C MET A 77 -0.66 -17.73 1.20
N TRP A 78 -0.51 -17.23 -0.03
CA TRP A 78 -1.60 -16.54 -0.73
C TRP A 78 -2.73 -17.47 -1.14
N ARG A 79 -2.43 -18.67 -1.64
CA ARG A 79 -3.45 -19.69 -1.92
C ARG A 79 -4.26 -20.00 -0.65
N TYR A 80 -3.59 -20.17 0.48
CA TYR A 80 -4.25 -20.41 1.77
C TYR A 80 -5.16 -19.24 2.18
N THR A 81 -4.64 -18.02 2.11
CA THR A 81 -5.33 -16.78 2.47
C THR A 81 -6.58 -16.59 1.61
N ALA A 82 -6.45 -16.68 0.28
CA ALA A 82 -7.57 -16.56 -0.64
C ALA A 82 -8.63 -17.65 -0.39
N GLN A 83 -8.22 -18.91 -0.21
CA GLN A 83 -9.14 -20.02 0.08
C GLN A 83 -9.95 -19.78 1.36
N ARG A 84 -9.35 -19.15 2.38
CA ARG A 84 -10.02 -18.81 3.64
C ARG A 84 -10.99 -17.64 3.48
N TYR A 85 -10.57 -16.56 2.82
CA TYR A 85 -11.29 -15.28 2.84
C TYR A 85 -12.16 -14.99 1.62
N ARG A 86 -12.13 -15.80 0.55
CA ARG A 86 -12.92 -15.60 -0.69
C ARG A 86 -14.42 -15.35 -0.53
N ASN A 87 -15.00 -15.82 0.57
CA ASN A 87 -16.44 -15.69 0.86
C ASN A 87 -16.74 -14.55 1.85
N ASN A 88 -15.73 -13.80 2.29
CA ASN A 88 -15.93 -12.67 3.19
C ASN A 88 -16.43 -11.47 2.37
N PRO A 89 -17.67 -10.99 2.60
CA PRO A 89 -18.28 -9.96 1.75
C PRO A 89 -17.65 -8.57 1.87
N ILE A 90 -16.84 -8.32 2.90
CA ILE A 90 -16.16 -7.03 3.07
C ILE A 90 -14.77 -7.02 2.43
N VAL A 91 -14.22 -8.18 2.07
CA VAL A 91 -12.88 -8.27 1.47
C VAL A 91 -12.99 -7.97 -0.01
N VAL A 92 -12.40 -6.84 -0.43
CA VAL A 92 -12.50 -6.31 -1.80
C VAL A 92 -11.19 -6.35 -2.56
N GLY A 93 -10.11 -6.83 -1.94
CA GLY A 93 -8.82 -6.91 -2.58
C GLY A 93 -7.81 -7.77 -1.83
N TYR A 94 -6.91 -8.38 -2.58
CA TYR A 94 -5.70 -9.04 -2.11
C TYR A 94 -4.49 -8.31 -2.66
N ASP A 95 -3.82 -7.54 -1.82
CA ASP A 95 -2.60 -6.82 -2.16
C ASP A 95 -1.39 -7.73 -1.85
N LEU A 96 -0.75 -8.21 -2.92
CA LEU A 96 0.09 -9.40 -2.89
C LEU A 96 1.37 -9.24 -2.06
N MET A 97 1.88 -8.02 -1.98
CA MET A 97 3.04 -7.67 -1.20
C MET A 97 3.02 -6.16 -1.03
N VAL A 98 3.08 -5.73 0.22
CA VAL A 98 3.30 -4.33 0.50
C VAL A 98 4.77 -4.02 0.24
N GLU A 99 4.98 -3.01 -0.59
CA GLU A 99 6.30 -2.43 -0.89
C GLU A 99 7.36 -3.43 -1.34
N PRO A 100 7.20 -4.08 -2.52
CA PRO A 100 8.30 -4.79 -3.16
C PRO A 100 9.55 -3.88 -3.25
N ASN A 101 10.66 -4.34 -2.68
CA ASN A 101 11.84 -3.49 -2.44
C ASN A 101 13.17 -4.18 -2.74
N SER A 102 13.17 -5.25 -3.55
CA SER A 102 14.42 -5.96 -3.85
C SER A 102 15.47 -5.04 -4.50
N ASN A 103 15.03 -3.98 -5.17
CA ASN A 103 15.86 -2.98 -5.80
C ASN A 103 16.79 -2.30 -4.79
N GLU A 104 16.37 -2.14 -3.54
CA GLU A 104 17.22 -1.65 -2.45
C GLU A 104 17.91 -2.82 -1.75
N VAL A 105 17.12 -3.70 -1.11
CA VAL A 105 17.65 -4.64 -0.10
C VAL A 105 18.31 -5.89 -0.67
N GLY A 106 18.06 -6.21 -1.94
CA GLY A 106 18.48 -7.50 -2.49
C GLY A 106 17.94 -8.65 -1.68
N SER A 107 18.77 -9.65 -1.35
CA SER A 107 18.39 -10.73 -0.42
C SER A 107 19.16 -10.69 0.91
N ASP A 108 19.99 -9.67 1.08
CA ASP A 108 20.81 -9.43 2.26
C ASP A 108 21.03 -7.92 2.38
N ALA A 109 20.10 -7.26 3.06
CA ALA A 109 20.05 -5.80 3.16
C ALA A 109 21.32 -5.18 3.77
N ILE A 110 22.10 -5.95 4.53
CA ILE A 110 23.26 -5.46 5.27
C ILE A 110 24.57 -5.71 4.51
N ASN A 111 24.75 -6.93 4.00
CA ASN A 111 26.04 -7.36 3.48
C ASN A 111 26.13 -7.32 1.95
N ASP A 112 24.99 -7.37 1.24
CA ASP A 112 24.93 -7.36 -0.23
C ASP A 112 23.63 -6.71 -0.75
N PRO A 113 23.34 -5.44 -0.36
CA PRO A 113 22.19 -4.72 -0.89
C PRO A 113 22.38 -4.45 -2.38
N LEU A 114 21.28 -4.39 -3.14
CA LEU A 114 21.34 -4.02 -4.55
C LEU A 114 21.53 -2.51 -4.72
N ASP A 115 20.80 -1.70 -3.95
CA ASP A 115 20.83 -0.22 -3.97
C ASP A 115 20.73 0.37 -5.39
N ILE A 116 19.75 -0.10 -6.17
CA ILE A 116 19.46 0.35 -7.53
C ILE A 116 18.10 1.05 -7.54
N TRP A 117 18.10 2.35 -7.78
CA TRP A 117 16.89 3.19 -7.76
C TRP A 117 16.40 3.59 -9.15
N ASP A 118 17.23 3.41 -10.18
CA ASP A 118 16.80 3.55 -11.57
C ASP A 118 16.14 2.24 -12.05
N PRO A 119 14.86 2.26 -12.45
CA PRO A 119 14.19 1.04 -12.87
C PRO A 119 14.79 0.41 -14.13
N GLU A 120 15.26 1.22 -15.10
CA GLU A 120 15.85 0.68 -16.33
C GLU A 120 17.12 -0.11 -16.03
N GLU A 121 17.97 0.41 -15.14
CA GLU A 121 19.18 -0.27 -14.65
C GLU A 121 18.83 -1.58 -13.93
N PHE A 122 17.86 -1.54 -13.01
CA PHE A 122 17.43 -2.72 -12.26
C PHE A 122 16.97 -3.84 -13.20
N TYR A 123 16.05 -3.54 -14.13
CA TYR A 123 15.52 -4.56 -15.05
C TYR A 123 16.54 -5.01 -16.10
N ALA A 124 17.50 -4.17 -16.49
CA ALA A 124 18.59 -4.58 -17.37
C ALA A 124 19.51 -5.62 -16.72
N GLN A 125 19.72 -5.55 -15.41
CA GLN A 125 20.59 -6.46 -14.67
C GLN A 125 19.86 -7.68 -14.11
N TYR A 126 18.67 -7.48 -13.54
CA TYR A 126 17.95 -8.47 -12.74
C TYR A 126 16.61 -8.92 -13.35
N GLY A 127 16.18 -8.35 -14.47
CA GLY A 127 14.96 -8.78 -15.17
C GLY A 127 14.97 -10.28 -15.46
N GLY A 128 13.86 -10.96 -15.14
CA GLY A 128 13.72 -12.41 -15.30
C GLY A 128 14.42 -13.26 -14.23
N THR A 129 15.02 -12.67 -13.21
CA THR A 129 15.61 -13.39 -12.06
C THR A 129 14.63 -13.49 -10.89
N LEU A 130 15.05 -14.07 -9.75
CA LEU A 130 14.22 -14.13 -8.54
C LEU A 130 14.05 -12.77 -7.85
N TYR A 131 14.96 -11.82 -8.10
CA TYR A 131 14.82 -10.44 -7.64
C TYR A 131 13.67 -9.74 -8.37
N ASP A 132 13.40 -10.13 -9.61
CA ASP A 132 12.36 -9.49 -10.40
C ASP A 132 10.96 -9.91 -9.94
N TRP A 133 10.25 -8.96 -9.31
CA TRP A 133 8.86 -9.12 -8.86
C TRP A 133 7.91 -9.52 -9.99
N ASN A 134 8.19 -9.14 -11.24
CA ASN A 134 7.43 -9.57 -12.42
C ASN A 134 7.43 -11.09 -12.62
N GLN A 135 8.36 -11.81 -12.02
CA GLN A 135 8.39 -13.28 -12.06
C GLN A 135 7.51 -13.94 -10.98
N LEU A 136 7.21 -13.25 -9.89
CA LEU A 136 6.54 -13.83 -8.73
C LEU A 136 5.04 -13.55 -8.70
N TYR A 137 4.60 -12.31 -8.88
CA TYR A 137 3.16 -12.00 -8.79
C TYR A 137 2.26 -12.76 -9.79
N PRO A 138 2.70 -13.16 -11.01
CA PRO A 138 1.85 -13.97 -11.89
C PRO A 138 1.61 -15.37 -11.30
N ARG A 139 2.61 -15.93 -10.61
CA ARG A 139 2.52 -17.24 -9.95
C ARG A 139 1.57 -17.18 -8.76
N ILE A 140 1.65 -16.11 -7.96
CA ILE A 140 0.72 -15.86 -6.86
C ILE A 140 -0.70 -15.69 -7.39
N THR A 141 -0.87 -14.87 -8.43
CA THR A 141 -2.18 -14.64 -9.10
C THR A 141 -2.78 -15.97 -9.56
N ALA A 142 -2.01 -16.82 -10.24
CA ALA A 142 -2.48 -18.13 -10.68
C ALA A 142 -2.93 -19.01 -9.50
N ALA A 143 -2.15 -19.06 -8.41
CA ALA A 143 -2.48 -19.86 -7.23
C ALA A 143 -3.74 -19.35 -6.50
N ILE A 144 -3.92 -18.03 -6.40
CA ILE A 144 -5.18 -17.44 -5.89
C ILE A 144 -6.35 -17.86 -6.77
N ARG A 145 -6.21 -17.79 -8.10
CA ARG A 145 -7.29 -18.11 -9.04
C ARG A 145 -7.68 -19.59 -9.07
N GLU A 146 -6.87 -20.50 -8.53
CA GLU A 146 -7.26 -21.89 -8.28
C GLU A 146 -8.37 -22.01 -7.22
N VAL A 147 -8.45 -21.06 -6.29
CA VAL A 147 -9.35 -21.10 -5.12
C VAL A 147 -10.33 -19.94 -5.05
N ASP A 148 -10.03 -18.79 -5.67
CA ASP A 148 -10.88 -17.60 -5.70
C ASP A 148 -10.83 -16.93 -7.07
N SER A 149 -11.91 -17.05 -7.83
CA SER A 149 -12.04 -16.50 -9.18
C SER A 149 -12.56 -15.06 -9.24
N SER A 150 -12.90 -14.44 -8.11
CA SER A 150 -13.68 -13.20 -8.08
C SER A 150 -13.05 -12.04 -7.32
N THR A 151 -12.30 -12.29 -6.25
CA THR A 151 -11.71 -11.18 -5.47
C THR A 151 -10.64 -10.46 -6.31
N PRO A 152 -10.67 -9.12 -6.40
CA PRO A 152 -9.62 -8.35 -7.05
C PRO A 152 -8.24 -8.62 -6.44
N ILE A 153 -7.21 -8.55 -7.28
CA ILE A 153 -5.81 -8.71 -6.86
C ILE A 153 -5.10 -7.38 -7.10
N LEU A 154 -4.47 -6.84 -6.07
CA LEU A 154 -3.73 -5.58 -6.11
C LEU A 154 -2.22 -5.88 -6.23
N ILE A 155 -1.54 -5.17 -7.13
CA ILE A 155 -0.11 -5.37 -7.43
C ILE A 155 0.57 -4.00 -7.53
N GLY A 156 1.49 -3.74 -6.62
CA GLY A 156 2.41 -2.59 -6.67
C GLY A 156 3.75 -2.94 -7.31
N GLY A 157 4.49 -1.90 -7.69
CA GLY A 157 5.82 -1.99 -8.31
C GLY A 157 6.94 -2.25 -7.32
N MET A 158 8.15 -2.45 -7.84
CA MET A 158 9.39 -2.27 -7.07
C MET A 158 9.52 -0.84 -6.55
N GLY A 159 10.59 -0.55 -5.80
CA GLY A 159 10.80 0.78 -5.22
C GLY A 159 9.65 1.18 -4.30
N TYR A 160 9.21 0.25 -3.44
CA TYR A 160 8.16 0.51 -2.46
C TYR A 160 6.82 0.90 -3.09
N SER A 161 6.52 0.37 -4.29
CA SER A 161 5.35 0.77 -5.10
C SER A 161 5.34 2.26 -5.48
N GLY A 162 6.50 2.91 -5.55
CA GLY A 162 6.66 4.26 -6.05
C GLY A 162 6.09 4.43 -7.46
N ILE A 163 5.53 5.61 -7.73
CA ILE A 163 4.84 5.89 -8.98
C ILE A 163 5.75 5.78 -10.21
N GLU A 164 7.02 6.07 -10.06
CA GLU A 164 8.08 5.96 -11.06
C GLU A 164 8.37 4.51 -11.48
N TRP A 165 8.03 3.54 -10.63
CA TRP A 165 8.17 2.11 -10.92
C TRP A 165 6.94 1.50 -11.59
N LEU A 166 5.79 2.19 -11.58
CA LEU A 166 4.55 1.72 -12.21
C LEU A 166 4.71 1.32 -13.69
N PRO A 167 5.43 2.09 -14.56
CA PRO A 167 5.59 1.74 -15.97
C PRO A 167 6.30 0.40 -16.24
N TYR A 168 6.96 -0.16 -15.23
CA TYR A 168 7.77 -1.38 -15.35
C TYR A 168 7.05 -2.65 -14.87
N LEU A 169 5.82 -2.52 -14.36
CA LEU A 169 4.97 -3.67 -14.07
C LEU A 169 4.46 -4.29 -15.36
N GLU A 170 4.58 -5.62 -15.47
CA GLU A 170 4.01 -6.36 -16.60
C GLU A 170 2.56 -6.79 -16.30
N PRO A 171 1.58 -6.45 -17.16
CA PRO A 171 0.21 -6.88 -16.93
C PRO A 171 0.04 -8.40 -16.83
N THR A 172 -0.63 -8.89 -15.78
CA THR A 172 -0.82 -10.34 -15.53
C THR A 172 -1.76 -11.00 -16.56
N GLY A 173 -2.60 -10.21 -17.21
CA GLY A 173 -3.72 -10.67 -18.03
C GLY A 173 -4.94 -11.14 -17.23
N ASP A 174 -4.90 -11.11 -15.89
CA ASP A 174 -6.07 -11.40 -15.06
C ASP A 174 -7.08 -10.25 -15.17
N PRO A 175 -8.37 -10.52 -15.45
CA PRO A 175 -9.37 -9.48 -15.71
C PRO A 175 -9.78 -8.71 -14.45
N ARG A 176 -9.22 -9.04 -13.28
CA ARG A 176 -9.55 -8.45 -11.98
C ARG A 176 -8.30 -7.98 -11.23
N THR A 177 -7.16 -7.87 -11.93
CA THR A 177 -5.99 -7.18 -11.37
C THR A 177 -6.23 -5.68 -11.38
N VAL A 178 -5.88 -5.05 -10.25
CA VAL A 178 -5.78 -3.61 -10.06
C VAL A 178 -4.31 -3.33 -9.78
N TYR A 179 -3.70 -2.42 -10.53
CA TYR A 179 -2.34 -1.98 -10.24
C TYR A 179 -2.38 -0.91 -9.17
N MET A 180 -1.34 -0.77 -8.36
CA MET A 180 -1.35 0.22 -7.30
C MET A 180 -0.02 0.94 -7.16
N VAL A 181 -0.09 2.14 -6.61
CA VAL A 181 1.07 2.97 -6.25
C VAL A 181 0.94 3.45 -4.81
N HIS A 182 2.10 3.72 -4.20
CA HIS A 182 2.23 4.50 -2.98
C HIS A 182 2.65 5.92 -3.38
N GLN A 183 1.97 6.94 -2.86
CA GLN A 183 2.22 8.33 -3.23
C GLN A 183 2.59 9.18 -2.01
N TYR A 184 3.89 9.36 -1.84
CA TYR A 184 4.46 10.30 -0.87
C TYR A 184 5.35 11.35 -1.51
N ALA A 185 5.46 11.36 -2.84
CA ALA A 185 6.36 12.29 -3.49
C ALA A 185 5.82 13.74 -3.45
N PRO A 186 6.71 14.74 -3.25
CA PRO A 186 8.14 14.56 -2.97
C PRO A 186 8.36 14.24 -1.49
N ILE A 187 9.24 13.26 -1.20
CA ILE A 187 9.60 12.87 0.18
C ILE A 187 10.25 14.05 0.93
N GLN A 188 10.96 14.91 0.19
CA GLN A 188 11.54 16.18 0.66
C GLN A 188 10.52 17.13 1.27
N TYR A 189 9.25 16.99 0.91
CA TYR A 189 8.16 17.72 1.54
C TYR A 189 7.37 16.86 2.53
N THR A 190 6.97 15.64 2.15
CA THR A 190 5.98 14.88 2.94
C THR A 190 6.51 14.32 4.25
N HIS A 191 7.84 14.22 4.39
CA HIS A 191 8.54 13.59 5.52
C HIS A 191 9.55 14.54 6.19
N GLN A 192 9.28 15.85 6.20
CA GLN A 192 10.15 16.79 6.89
C GLN A 192 9.94 16.67 8.40
N TRP A 193 11.04 16.71 9.15
CA TRP A 193 10.92 16.84 10.59
C TRP A 193 10.57 18.28 10.95
N TRP A 194 9.74 18.44 11.99
CA TRP A 194 9.19 19.74 12.39
C TRP A 194 10.24 20.80 12.77
N ASP A 195 11.48 20.40 13.02
CA ASP A 195 12.61 21.29 13.29
C ASP A 195 13.46 21.63 12.04
N SER A 196 13.12 21.07 10.87
CA SER A 196 13.73 21.33 9.57
C SER A 196 12.69 21.32 8.43
N LEU A 197 11.96 22.43 8.29
CA LEU A 197 10.92 22.63 7.28
C LEU A 197 11.44 23.55 6.16
N ASP A 198 12.06 22.95 5.14
CA ASP A 198 12.69 23.65 4.00
C ASP A 198 11.74 23.77 2.79
N CYS A 199 10.84 22.80 2.62
CA CYS A 199 9.83 22.76 1.57
C CYS A 199 8.44 23.16 2.07
N THR A 200 7.66 23.81 1.22
CA THR A 200 6.29 24.26 1.53
C THR A 200 5.35 24.01 0.35
N TYR A 201 4.06 23.83 0.62
CA TYR A 201 3.04 23.68 -0.41
C TYR A 201 1.93 24.75 -0.31
N PRO A 202 1.48 25.33 -1.44
CA PRO A 202 2.23 25.44 -2.69
C PRO A 202 3.47 26.33 -2.46
N GLY A 203 4.57 26.03 -3.13
CA GLY A 203 5.83 26.73 -2.90
C GLY A 203 6.91 26.34 -3.88
N THR A 204 8.16 26.44 -3.43
CA THR A 204 9.31 25.88 -4.13
C THR A 204 10.02 24.88 -3.22
N CYS A 205 10.58 23.83 -3.82
CA CYS A 205 11.25 22.74 -3.14
C CYS A 205 12.19 22.07 -4.15
N ASP A 206 13.37 21.64 -3.72
CA ASP A 206 14.20 20.69 -4.46
C ASP A 206 13.53 19.31 -4.39
N VAL A 207 12.77 18.96 -5.43
CA VAL A 207 11.91 17.76 -5.45
C VAL A 207 12.62 16.53 -5.99
N ASP A 208 13.85 16.65 -6.50
CA ASP A 208 14.60 15.55 -7.12
C ASP A 208 16.06 15.40 -6.63
N TRP A 209 16.48 16.19 -5.64
CA TRP A 209 17.80 16.21 -5.02
C TRP A 209 18.94 16.68 -5.94
N ASP A 210 18.64 17.46 -6.98
CA ASP A 210 19.66 18.02 -7.87
C ASP A 210 20.30 19.32 -7.32
N GLY A 211 19.70 19.89 -6.26
CA GLY A 211 20.15 21.10 -5.57
C GLY A 211 19.56 22.41 -6.11
N ASP A 212 18.68 22.35 -7.11
CA ASP A 212 17.89 23.47 -7.60
C ASP A 212 16.42 23.37 -7.09
N ASP A 213 15.74 24.51 -6.93
CA ASP A 213 14.36 24.56 -6.45
C ASP A 213 13.36 24.52 -7.62
N GLU A 214 12.42 23.57 -7.60
CA GLU A 214 11.30 23.50 -8.53
C GLU A 214 10.06 24.21 -7.99
N GLN A 215 9.15 24.58 -8.90
CA GLN A 215 7.79 24.95 -8.51
C GLN A 215 7.06 23.70 -8.04
N PHE A 216 6.66 23.68 -6.77
CA PHE A 216 5.93 22.59 -6.14
C PHE A 216 4.51 23.04 -5.81
N ASP A 217 3.56 22.68 -6.67
CA ASP A 217 2.15 23.04 -6.56
C ASP A 217 1.25 21.96 -7.18
N ARG A 218 -0.03 22.26 -7.37
CA ARG A 218 -0.99 21.34 -7.99
C ARG A 218 -0.58 20.86 -9.38
N ALA A 219 0.04 21.71 -10.19
CA ALA A 219 0.45 21.34 -11.54
C ALA A 219 1.59 20.31 -11.50
N TRP A 220 2.50 20.43 -10.54
CA TRP A 220 3.52 19.41 -10.29
C TRP A 220 2.89 18.06 -9.90
N LEU A 221 1.91 18.05 -8.99
CA LEU A 221 1.17 16.83 -8.62
C LEU A 221 0.45 16.21 -9.82
N ASP A 222 -0.19 17.02 -10.66
CA ASP A 222 -0.90 16.54 -11.85
C ASP A 222 0.07 15.94 -12.89
N ASP A 223 1.25 16.53 -13.05
CA ASP A 223 2.31 16.00 -13.93
C ASP A 223 2.84 14.65 -13.42
N LEU A 224 3.11 14.55 -12.12
CA LEU A 224 3.52 13.29 -11.50
C LEU A 224 2.47 12.18 -11.72
N LEU A 225 1.20 12.50 -11.48
CA LEU A 225 0.07 11.57 -11.66
C LEU A 225 -0.23 11.25 -13.14
N SER A 226 0.31 12.02 -14.09
CA SER A 226 0.23 11.68 -15.52
C SER A 226 0.92 10.35 -15.88
N THR A 227 1.82 9.87 -15.00
CA THR A 227 2.40 8.52 -15.09
C THR A 227 1.32 7.44 -14.98
N ILE A 228 0.36 7.59 -14.06
CA ILE A 228 -0.80 6.69 -13.91
C ILE A 228 -1.70 6.76 -15.15
N ASP A 229 -1.93 7.97 -15.67
CA ASP A 229 -2.75 8.17 -16.87
C ASP A 229 -2.13 7.43 -18.07
N THR A 230 -0.81 7.53 -18.23
CA THR A 230 -0.07 6.86 -19.29
C THR A 230 -0.13 5.34 -19.16
N PHE A 231 0.08 4.81 -17.96
CA PHE A 231 0.00 3.36 -17.70
C PHE A 231 -1.41 2.82 -17.97
N THR A 232 -2.42 3.49 -17.43
CA THR A 232 -3.85 3.14 -17.62
C THR A 232 -4.22 3.17 -19.10
N ALA A 233 -3.81 4.20 -19.85
CA ALA A 233 -4.09 4.31 -21.28
C ALA A 233 -3.36 3.24 -22.12
N THR A 234 -2.14 2.88 -21.72
CA THR A 234 -1.32 1.89 -22.43
C THR A 234 -1.85 0.47 -22.25
N HIS A 235 -2.24 0.11 -21.03
CA HIS A 235 -2.59 -1.27 -20.69
C HIS A 235 -4.09 -1.51 -20.55
N ASN A 236 -4.90 -0.46 -20.47
CA ASN A 236 -6.36 -0.54 -20.26
C ASN A 236 -6.70 -1.35 -18.99
N VAL A 237 -6.04 -1.02 -17.88
CA VAL A 237 -6.18 -1.64 -16.56
C VAL A 237 -6.45 -0.56 -15.51
N PRO A 238 -7.19 -0.88 -14.43
CA PRO A 238 -7.40 0.08 -13.34
C PRO A 238 -6.14 0.24 -12.49
N VAL A 239 -5.96 1.45 -11.95
CA VAL A 239 -4.94 1.78 -10.95
C VAL A 239 -5.62 2.31 -9.68
N ALA A 240 -5.02 2.06 -8.52
CA ALA A 240 -5.42 2.60 -7.22
C ALA A 240 -4.21 3.21 -6.49
N VAL A 241 -4.47 4.10 -5.52
CA VAL A 241 -3.43 4.63 -4.62
C VAL A 241 -3.62 3.98 -3.24
N ASN A 242 -2.87 2.93 -2.97
CA ASN A 242 -3.05 2.11 -1.76
C ASN A 242 -2.47 2.78 -0.50
N GLU A 243 -1.54 3.69 -0.69
CA GLU A 243 -0.89 4.38 0.41
C GLU A 243 -0.51 5.79 -0.04
N PHE A 244 -0.80 6.80 0.77
CA PHE A 244 -0.38 8.18 0.55
C PHE A 244 -0.51 8.97 1.84
N GLY A 245 0.14 10.13 1.90
CA GLY A 245 -0.02 11.05 3.02
C GLY A 245 1.05 12.11 3.08
N VAL A 246 1.04 12.83 4.20
CA VAL A 246 1.95 13.92 4.55
C VAL A 246 2.06 13.98 6.08
N MET A 247 3.23 14.26 6.65
CA MET A 247 3.34 14.46 8.08
C MET A 247 2.44 15.63 8.54
N ARG A 248 1.79 15.49 9.70
CA ARG A 248 0.70 16.38 10.14
C ARG A 248 1.07 17.86 10.33
N TRP A 249 2.37 18.16 10.44
CA TRP A 249 2.91 19.50 10.68
C TRP A 249 3.45 20.19 9.41
N GLU A 250 3.41 19.53 8.24
CA GLU A 250 3.99 20.11 7.04
C GLU A 250 3.34 21.45 6.64
N PRO A 251 4.13 22.48 6.24
CA PRO A 251 3.59 23.75 5.81
C PRO A 251 2.72 23.61 4.55
N GLY A 252 1.41 23.79 4.71
CA GLY A 252 0.46 23.62 3.62
C GLY A 252 -0.06 22.20 3.46
N ALA A 253 0.09 21.34 4.47
CA ALA A 253 -0.39 19.95 4.45
C ALA A 253 -1.86 19.81 4.01
N ALA A 254 -2.73 20.72 4.49
CA ALA A 254 -4.15 20.72 4.12
C ALA A 254 -4.38 21.00 2.63
N ASP A 255 -3.71 22.01 2.07
CA ASP A 255 -3.82 22.36 0.65
C ASP A 255 -3.23 21.24 -0.23
N PHE A 256 -2.11 20.65 0.18
CA PHE A 256 -1.49 19.52 -0.50
C PHE A 256 -2.41 18.31 -0.56
N MET A 257 -3.03 17.97 0.56
CA MET A 257 -3.96 16.84 0.64
C MET A 257 -5.26 17.10 -0.12
N ASP A 258 -5.77 18.34 -0.12
CA ASP A 258 -6.96 18.70 -0.90
C ASP A 258 -6.69 18.54 -2.40
N ASP A 259 -5.57 19.10 -2.88
CA ASP A 259 -5.18 19.01 -4.29
C ASP A 259 -4.89 17.56 -4.71
N GLN A 260 -4.14 16.80 -3.91
CA GLN A 260 -3.81 15.41 -4.21
C GLN A 260 -5.04 14.50 -4.23
N MET A 261 -5.90 14.57 -3.20
CA MET A 261 -7.11 13.75 -3.14
C MET A 261 -8.11 14.15 -4.23
N ASP A 262 -8.23 15.44 -4.57
CA ASP A 262 -9.07 15.88 -5.68
C ASP A 262 -8.54 15.36 -7.03
N LEU A 263 -7.22 15.37 -7.25
CA LEU A 263 -6.60 14.79 -8.46
C LEU A 263 -6.82 13.27 -8.57
N PHE A 264 -6.83 12.53 -7.45
CA PHE A 264 -7.20 11.12 -7.43
C PHE A 264 -8.65 10.89 -7.84
N GLU A 265 -9.58 11.66 -7.28
CA GLU A 265 -11.01 11.56 -7.59
C GLU A 265 -11.32 11.93 -9.05
N GLN A 266 -10.66 12.95 -9.61
CA GLN A 266 -10.80 13.31 -11.02
C GLN A 266 -10.40 12.18 -11.97
N ARG A 267 -9.45 11.34 -11.55
CA ARG A 267 -9.00 10.13 -12.26
C ARG A 267 -9.84 8.89 -11.93
N GLY A 268 -10.73 8.96 -10.95
CA GLY A 268 -11.53 7.83 -10.49
C GLY A 268 -10.70 6.76 -9.76
N LEU A 269 -9.58 7.15 -9.16
CA LEU A 269 -8.72 6.25 -8.40
C LEU A 269 -9.35 5.97 -7.03
N ASN A 270 -9.43 4.71 -6.64
CA ASN A 270 -9.65 4.38 -5.23
C ASN A 270 -8.36 4.71 -4.47
N HIS A 271 -8.50 5.29 -3.28
CA HIS A 271 -7.35 5.67 -2.46
C HIS A 271 -7.51 5.29 -0.99
N ALA A 272 -6.38 4.99 -0.34
CA ALA A 272 -6.29 4.69 1.09
C ALA A 272 -5.16 5.52 1.73
N LEU A 273 -5.54 6.40 2.66
CA LEU A 273 -4.63 7.28 3.39
C LEU A 273 -3.87 6.48 4.44
N TRP A 274 -2.56 6.69 4.53
CA TRP A 274 -1.74 6.15 5.59
C TRP A 274 -2.04 6.84 6.92
N VAL A 275 -2.34 6.04 7.94
CA VAL A 275 -2.57 6.50 9.31
C VAL A 275 -1.76 5.61 10.24
N TRP A 276 -0.97 6.23 11.11
CA TRP A 276 -0.23 5.53 12.16
C TRP A 276 -0.84 5.85 13.52
N ASP A 277 -1.58 4.90 14.09
CA ASP A 277 -2.26 5.01 15.40
C ASP A 277 -1.99 3.74 16.25
N PRO A 278 -0.76 3.57 16.75
CA PRO A 278 -0.38 2.39 17.51
C PRO A 278 -1.12 2.35 18.86
N ALA A 279 -1.60 1.17 19.26
CA ALA A 279 -2.26 1.01 20.55
C ALA A 279 -1.29 0.94 21.74
N TRP A 280 0.01 0.81 21.50
CA TRP A 280 1.03 0.76 22.55
C TRP A 280 1.45 2.18 22.93
N GLU A 281 0.98 2.63 24.09
CA GLU A 281 1.12 4.00 24.61
C GLU A 281 2.53 4.59 24.49
N PRO A 282 3.64 3.88 24.81
CA PRO A 282 4.99 4.42 24.63
C PRO A 282 5.30 4.82 23.18
N TRP A 283 4.80 4.08 22.19
CA TRP A 283 5.01 4.40 20.79
C TRP A 283 4.04 5.46 20.28
N ALA A 284 2.81 5.46 20.80
CA ALA A 284 1.79 6.44 20.43
C ALA A 284 2.14 7.88 20.84
N GLU A 285 2.95 8.04 21.90
CA GLU A 285 3.43 9.34 22.37
C GLU A 285 4.68 9.83 21.61
N GLU A 286 5.48 8.93 21.06
CA GLU A 286 6.76 9.25 20.42
C GLU A 286 6.66 9.30 18.88
N VAL A 287 5.80 8.48 18.29
CA VAL A 287 5.68 8.31 16.84
C VAL A 287 4.23 8.56 16.42
N ASP A 288 3.93 9.83 16.13
CA ASP A 288 2.58 10.29 15.79
C ASP A 288 2.52 11.20 14.54
N ALA A 289 3.57 11.20 13.72
CA ALA A 289 3.70 12.05 12.54
C ALA A 289 2.52 11.90 11.56
N PHE A 290 2.01 10.67 11.42
CA PHE A 290 0.85 10.30 10.61
C PHE A 290 -0.42 10.04 11.46
N ASN A 291 -0.49 10.57 12.69
CA ASN A 291 -1.72 10.62 13.48
C ASN A 291 -2.37 12.00 13.35
N PHE A 292 -3.19 12.17 12.32
CA PHE A 292 -3.84 13.45 12.01
C PHE A 292 -4.73 13.99 13.13
N ARG A 293 -5.20 13.13 14.05
CA ARG A 293 -6.02 13.56 15.20
C ARG A 293 -5.25 14.44 16.17
N HIS A 294 -3.92 14.41 16.17
CA HIS A 294 -3.11 15.25 17.04
C HIS A 294 -2.91 16.68 16.49
N GLY A 295 -3.51 17.02 15.35
CA GLY A 295 -3.43 18.36 14.75
C GLY A 295 -2.03 18.69 14.21
N PRO A 296 -1.74 19.96 13.87
CA PRO A 296 -0.47 20.33 13.24
C PRO A 296 0.66 20.70 14.22
N ASP A 297 0.37 20.85 15.52
CA ASP A 297 1.41 21.17 16.51
C ASP A 297 2.22 19.90 16.84
N PRO A 298 3.49 19.79 16.43
CA PRO A 298 4.31 18.60 16.65
C PRO A 298 4.52 18.26 18.14
N GLN A 299 4.30 19.22 19.05
CA GLN A 299 4.39 18.99 20.50
C GLN A 299 3.07 18.54 21.13
N ASN A 300 1.98 18.53 20.36
CA ASN A 300 0.70 18.01 20.82
C ASN A 300 0.58 16.54 20.45
N HIS A 301 0.38 15.69 21.46
CA HIS A 301 0.22 14.23 21.32
C HIS A 301 -1.16 13.78 21.81
N THR A 302 -2.16 14.65 21.68
CA THR A 302 -3.53 14.37 22.12
C THR A 302 -4.53 14.80 21.06
N ASP A 303 -5.67 14.10 20.98
CA ASP A 303 -6.72 14.41 20.01
C ASP A 303 -7.20 15.87 20.10
N VAL A 304 -7.17 16.57 18.97
CA VAL A 304 -7.78 17.89 18.77
C VAL A 304 -9.19 17.74 18.21
N GLU A 305 -10.05 18.74 18.45
CA GLU A 305 -11.42 18.74 17.91
C GLU A 305 -11.43 18.87 16.38
N SER A 306 -10.52 19.69 15.83
CA SER A 306 -10.35 19.87 14.39
C SER A 306 -8.97 20.43 14.05
N SER A 307 -8.59 20.29 12.79
CA SER A 307 -7.49 21.00 12.14
C SER A 307 -7.79 21.10 10.64
N ASP A 308 -7.16 22.04 9.92
CA ASP A 308 -7.42 22.23 8.49
C ASP A 308 -7.16 20.92 7.70
N LEU A 309 -6.12 20.17 8.05
CA LEU A 309 -5.79 18.89 7.44
C LEU A 309 -6.85 17.81 7.76
N MET A 310 -7.29 17.70 9.02
CA MET A 310 -8.37 16.77 9.39
C MET A 310 -9.66 17.11 8.65
N ASP A 311 -9.99 18.39 8.50
CA ASP A 311 -11.22 18.84 7.85
C ASP A 311 -11.22 18.46 6.36
N VAL A 312 -10.07 18.58 5.68
CA VAL A 312 -9.88 18.11 4.29
C VAL A 312 -10.09 16.60 4.17
N ILE A 313 -9.41 15.81 5.02
CA ILE A 313 -9.52 14.33 5.00
C ILE A 313 -10.97 13.89 5.24
N ILE A 314 -11.62 14.44 6.27
CA ILE A 314 -13.00 14.11 6.65
C ILE A 314 -13.98 14.54 5.54
N SER A 315 -13.77 15.72 4.96
CA SER A 315 -14.59 16.22 3.83
C SER A 315 -14.49 15.26 2.64
N CYS A 316 -13.28 14.86 2.27
CA CYS A 316 -13.04 13.91 1.18
C CYS A 316 -13.73 12.56 1.46
N TRP A 317 -13.47 11.95 2.62
CA TRP A 317 -14.06 10.66 2.99
C TRP A 317 -15.57 10.71 3.17
N GLY A 318 -16.12 11.86 3.55
CA GLY A 318 -17.56 12.12 3.64
C GLY A 318 -18.29 12.00 2.30
N ARG A 319 -17.56 12.01 1.17
CA ARG A 319 -18.11 11.77 -0.17
C ARG A 319 -18.42 10.30 -0.45
N ASN A 320 -17.91 9.36 0.35
CA ASN A 320 -18.13 7.92 0.14
C ASN A 320 -19.60 7.54 0.31
N THR A 321 -20.23 7.10 -0.78
CA THR A 321 -21.63 6.63 -0.80
C THR A 321 -21.77 5.12 -0.83
N VAL A 322 -20.70 4.37 -1.09
CA VAL A 322 -20.72 2.90 -1.17
C VAL A 322 -20.18 2.31 0.13
N ARG A 323 -20.92 1.36 0.69
CA ARG A 323 -20.59 0.67 1.93
C ARG A 323 -20.84 -0.84 1.79
N PRO A 324 -20.22 -1.71 2.60
CA PRO A 324 -20.58 -3.12 2.62
C PRO A 324 -22.08 -3.36 2.83
N SER A 325 -22.71 -2.61 3.75
CA SER A 325 -24.13 -2.71 4.05
C SER A 325 -25.04 -2.41 2.84
N SER A 326 -24.64 -1.47 1.97
CA SER A 326 -25.42 -1.12 0.78
C SER A 326 -25.38 -2.24 -0.28
N MET A 327 -24.26 -2.95 -0.39
CA MET A 327 -24.07 -4.05 -1.35
C MET A 327 -24.79 -5.34 -0.91
N LEU A 328 -24.82 -5.61 0.40
CA LEU A 328 -25.48 -6.79 0.96
C LEU A 328 -27.02 -6.74 0.84
N THR A 329 -27.61 -5.53 0.83
CA THR A 329 -29.05 -5.36 0.67
C THR A 329 -29.55 -5.62 -0.76
N GLU A 330 -28.72 -5.41 -1.78
CA GLU A 330 -29.13 -5.63 -3.19
C GLU A 330 -29.23 -7.13 -3.53
N THR A 331 -28.40 -7.99 -2.94
CA THR A 331 -28.37 -9.43 -3.21
C THR A 331 -29.59 -10.19 -2.64
N LEU A 332 -30.31 -9.61 -1.68
CA LEU A 332 -31.53 -10.18 -1.07
C LEU A 332 -32.82 -9.90 -1.88
N TYR A 333 -32.76 -9.09 -2.95
CA TYR A 333 -33.90 -8.72 -3.79
C TYR A 333 -33.85 -9.30 -5.22
N ILE A 334 -33.39 -10.54 -5.39
CA ILE A 334 -33.76 -11.34 -6.57
C ILE A 334 -35.03 -12.13 -6.20
N PRO A 335 -36.24 -11.75 -6.66
CA PRO A 335 -37.40 -12.57 -6.42
C PRO A 335 -37.22 -13.89 -7.16
N LEU A 336 -37.21 -14.99 -6.42
CA LEU A 336 -37.47 -16.32 -6.95
C LEU A 336 -38.85 -16.31 -7.63
N VAL A 337 -38.88 -15.96 -8.91
CA VAL A 337 -40.05 -16.24 -9.76
C VAL A 337 -40.04 -17.75 -9.99
N SER A 338 -40.67 -18.49 -9.07
CA SER A 338 -41.02 -19.88 -9.31
C SER A 338 -42.18 -19.91 -10.29
N SER A 339 -41.87 -20.06 -11.59
CA SER A 339 -42.88 -20.50 -12.54
C SER A 339 -43.12 -21.99 -12.32
N LEU A 340 -43.97 -22.31 -11.34
CA LEU A 340 -44.60 -23.62 -11.24
C LEU A 340 -45.53 -23.78 -12.44
N SER A 341 -45.05 -24.53 -13.44
CA SER A 341 -45.91 -25.18 -14.41
C SER A 341 -46.72 -26.27 -13.72
N THR A 342 -48.03 -26.29 -13.95
CA THR A 342 -48.93 -27.40 -13.62
C THR A 342 -50.15 -27.33 -14.56
N PRO A 343 -50.80 -28.48 -14.83
CA PRO A 343 -50.58 -29.31 -16.02
C PRO A 343 -51.51 -29.00 -17.20
#